data_AF-K1TH58-F1
#
_entry.id   AF-K1TH58-F1
#
_cell.length_a   1.000
_cell.length_b   1.000
_cell.length_c   1.000
_cell.angle_alpha   90.00
_cell.angle_beta   90.00
_cell.angle_gamma   90.00
#
_symmetry.space_group_name_H-M   'P 1'
#
loop_
_entity.id
_entity.type
_entity.pdbx_description
1 polymer ?
#
loop_
_entity_poly.entity_id
_entity_poly.type
_entity_poly.pdbx_seq_one_letter_code
_entity_poly.pdbx_strand_id
1 'polypeptide(L)'
;MNRKELVEQIFAKKSFLCVGLDTDINKLPKCITESEDIQGAEAEMIFRFNKAIIDATAPYCVAYKPNLAFYESRGIDGMIAFENTIKYLH
;
A
#
# COMPACT_ATOMS: atom_id res chain seq x y z
N MET A 1 -10.47 9.33 8.56
CA MET A 1 -10.97 8.59 9.74
C MET A 1 -10.61 9.35 11.01
N ASN A 2 -11.56 9.57 11.92
CA ASN A 2 -11.31 10.12 13.26
C ASN A 2 -11.25 9.00 14.33
N ARG A 3 -10.99 9.35 15.60
CA ARG A 3 -10.86 8.37 16.70
C ARG A 3 -12.11 7.52 16.90
N LYS A 4 -13.31 8.10 16.77
CA LYS A 4 -14.57 7.38 16.99
C LYS A 4 -14.74 6.30 15.91
N GLU A 5 -14.57 6.67 14.65
CA GLU A 5 -14.64 5.75 13.50
C GLU A 5 -13.61 4.62 13.60
N LEU A 6 -12.39 4.92 14.05
CA LEU A 6 -11.37 3.89 14.27
C LEU A 6 -11.80 2.87 15.34
N VAL A 7 -12.34 3.34 16.46
CA VAL A 7 -12.83 2.46 17.53
C VAL A 7 -14.00 1.59 17.04
N GLU A 8 -14.92 2.15 16.25
CA GLU A 8 -16.02 1.40 15.63
C GLU A 8 -15.50 0.28 14.71
N GLN A 9 -14.49 0.57 13.88
CA GLN A 9 -13.86 -0.44 13.02
C GLN A 9 -13.14 -1.53 13.82
N ILE A 10 -12.48 -1.20 14.93
CA ILE A 10 -11.83 -2.17 15.82
C ILE A 10 -12.85 -3.17 16.36
N PHE A 11 -14.00 -2.70 16.86
CA PHE A 11 -15.04 -3.59 17.36
C PHE A 11 -15.71 -4.40 16.25
N ALA A 12 -16.02 -3.78 15.11
CA ALA A 12 -16.66 -4.45 13.97
C ALA A 12 -15.78 -5.58 13.41
N LYS A 13 -14.49 -5.32 13.21
CA LYS A 13 -13.52 -6.29 12.67
C LYS A 13 -12.89 -7.19 13.75
N LYS A 14 -13.13 -6.90 15.03
CA LYS A 14 -12.47 -7.55 16.19
C LYS A 14 -10.95 -7.59 16.07
N SER A 15 -10.37 -6.49 15.59
CA SER A 15 -8.98 -6.42 15.17
C SER A 15 -8.38 -5.06 15.47
N PHE A 16 -7.13 -5.05 15.93
CA PHE A 16 -6.29 -3.86 16.05
C PHE A 16 -5.25 -3.79 14.93
N LEU A 17 -5.32 -4.69 13.94
CA LEU A 17 -4.30 -4.84 12.92
C LEU A 17 -4.15 -3.56 12.10
N CYS A 18 -2.92 -3.06 12.06
CA CYS A 18 -2.47 -2.02 11.14
C CYS A 18 -1.47 -2.65 10.17
N VAL A 19 -1.74 -2.55 8.87
CA VAL A 19 -0.88 -3.14 7.83
C VAL A 19 0.13 -2.10 7.36
N GLY A 20 1.42 -2.44 7.40
CA GLY A 20 2.49 -1.61 6.86
C GLY A 20 2.55 -1.71 5.34
N LEU A 21 2.75 -0.58 4.66
CA LEU A 21 2.97 -0.51 3.21
C LEU A 21 4.39 0.02 2.97
N ASP A 22 5.35 -0.88 3.14
CA ASP A 22 6.79 -0.61 3.21
C ASP A 22 7.50 -1.31 2.02
N THR A 23 7.12 -0.91 0.81
CA THR A 23 7.43 -1.65 -0.43
C THR A 23 8.88 -1.46 -0.88
N ASP A 24 9.65 -2.54 -0.84
CA ASP A 24 11.00 -2.62 -1.40
C ASP A 24 10.93 -3.21 -2.81
N ILE A 25 11.26 -2.40 -3.81
CA ILE A 25 11.19 -2.81 -5.23
C ILE A 25 12.01 -4.07 -5.53
N ASN A 26 13.11 -4.27 -4.79
CA ASN A 26 14.01 -5.41 -4.98
C ASN A 26 13.42 -6.73 -4.45
N LYS A 27 12.32 -6.65 -3.68
CA LYS A 27 11.62 -7.80 -3.09
C LYS A 27 10.25 -8.03 -3.73
N LEU A 28 9.93 -7.29 -4.81
CA LEU A 28 8.68 -7.48 -5.51
C LEU A 28 8.61 -8.87 -6.16
N PRO A 29 7.42 -9.49 -6.19
CA PRO A 29 7.24 -10.78 -6.82
C PRO A 29 7.38 -10.68 -8.35
N LYS A 30 7.84 -11.77 -8.96
CA LYS A 30 8.06 -11.85 -10.42
C LYS A 30 6.83 -11.50 -11.25
N CYS A 31 5.64 -11.87 -10.77
CA CYS A 31 4.38 -11.53 -11.44
C CYS A 31 4.13 -10.02 -11.57
N ILE A 32 4.85 -9.18 -10.82
CA ILE A 32 4.82 -7.72 -10.98
C ILE A 32 6.02 -7.26 -11.81
N THR A 33 7.24 -7.70 -11.49
CA THR A 33 8.46 -7.21 -12.15
C THR A 33 8.61 -7.67 -13.60
N GLU A 34 7.99 -8.80 -13.97
CA GLU A 34 8.01 -9.37 -15.33
C GLU A 34 6.72 -9.09 -16.10
N SER A 35 5.84 -8.23 -15.57
CA SER A 35 4.57 -7.86 -16.21
C SER A 35 4.82 -6.88 -17.37
N GLU A 36 4.54 -7.31 -18.60
CA GLU A 36 4.85 -6.57 -19.83
C GLU A 36 4.20 -5.18 -19.89
N ASP A 37 3.00 -5.03 -19.32
CA ASP A 37 2.22 -3.80 -19.36
C ASP A 37 2.76 -2.67 -18.45
N ILE A 38 3.68 -2.99 -17.54
CA ILE A 38 4.27 -2.05 -16.57
C ILE A 38 5.79 -2.14 -16.49
N GLN A 39 6.40 -2.83 -17.45
CA GLN A 39 7.83 -3.05 -17.47
C GLN A 39 8.57 -1.70 -17.50
N GLY A 40 9.44 -1.47 -16.51
CA GLY A 40 10.19 -0.23 -16.37
C GLY A 40 9.42 0.94 -15.72
N ALA A 41 8.15 0.75 -15.34
CA ALA A 41 7.36 1.75 -14.63
C ALA A 41 7.38 1.51 -13.11
N GLU A 42 8.40 2.00 -12.41
CA GLU A 42 8.57 1.78 -10.96
C GLU A 42 7.35 2.22 -10.14
N ALA A 43 6.79 3.39 -10.47
CA ALA A 43 5.63 3.93 -9.77
C ALA A 43 4.43 2.96 -9.82
N GLU A 44 4.18 2.38 -11.00
CA GLU A 44 3.07 1.47 -11.22
C GLU A 44 3.33 0.10 -10.57
N MET A 45 4.57 -0.40 -10.59
CA MET A 45 4.94 -1.63 -9.90
C MET A 45 4.72 -1.53 -8.38
N ILE A 46 5.17 -0.43 -7.76
CA ILE A 46 4.97 -0.18 -6.32
C ILE A 46 3.49 -0.07 -6.01
N PHE A 47 2.74 0.72 -6.80
CA PHE A 47 1.31 0.91 -6.60
C PHE A 47 0.52 -0.39 -6.73
N ARG A 48 0.77 -1.20 -7.77
CA ARG A 48 0.09 -2.50 -7.95
C ARG A 48 0.34 -3.46 -6.81
N PHE A 49 1.57 -3.52 -6.32
CA PHE A 49 1.88 -4.32 -5.15
C PHE A 49 1.12 -3.84 -3.92
N ASN A 50 1.16 -2.53 -3.63
CA ASN A 50 0.42 -1.94 -2.52
C ASN A 50 -1.08 -2.21 -2.63
N LYS A 51 -1.68 -2.03 -3.81
CA LYS A 51 -3.08 -2.30 -4.09
C LYS A 51 -3.44 -3.76 -3.81
N ALA A 52 -2.62 -4.70 -4.27
CA ALA A 52 -2.84 -6.13 -4.03
C ALA A 52 -2.81 -6.47 -2.53
N ILE A 53 -1.87 -5.89 -1.77
CA ILE A 53 -1.83 -6.04 -0.31
C ILE A 53 -3.09 -5.44 0.32
N ILE A 54 -3.47 -4.22 -0.07
CA ILE A 54 -4.67 -3.54 0.46
C ILE A 54 -5.92 -4.40 0.22
N ASP A 55 -6.12 -4.88 -1.01
CA ASP A 55 -7.29 -5.68 -1.39
C ASP A 55 -7.36 -6.98 -0.58
N ALA A 56 -6.22 -7.63 -0.39
CA ALA A 56 -6.14 -8.87 0.37
C ALA A 56 -6.33 -8.66 1.89
N THR A 57 -5.92 -7.51 2.43
CA THR A 57 -5.89 -7.29 3.89
C THR A 57 -7.03 -6.42 4.43
N ALA A 58 -7.76 -5.69 3.58
CA ALA A 58 -8.81 -4.75 4.00
C ALA A 58 -9.91 -5.37 4.88
N PRO A 59 -10.34 -6.63 4.69
CA PRO A 59 -11.30 -7.26 5.59
C PRO A 59 -10.79 -7.43 7.04
N TYR A 60 -9.47 -7.46 7.25
CA TYR A 60 -8.85 -7.86 8.52
C TYR A 60 -8.21 -6.70 9.29
N CYS A 61 -7.85 -5.60 8.62
CA CYS A 61 -7.16 -4.48 9.23
C CYS A 61 -8.07 -3.25 9.42
N VAL A 62 -7.70 -2.40 10.37
CA VAL A 62 -8.41 -1.14 10.65
C VAL A 62 -7.67 0.08 10.12
N ALA A 63 -6.40 -0.07 9.76
CA ALA A 63 -5.56 0.99 9.24
C ALA A 63 -4.44 0.45 8.34
N TYR A 64 -3.93 1.34 7.48
CA TYR A 64 -2.70 1.16 6.72
C TYR A 64 -1.69 2.22 7.12
N LYS A 65 -0.41 1.84 7.18
CA LYS A 65 0.69 2.73 7.54
C LYS A 65 1.78 2.68 6.46
N PRO A 66 1.67 3.48 5.39
CA PRO A 66 2.77 3.65 4.46
C PRO A 66 3.97 4.29 5.16
N ASN A 67 5.16 3.72 4.97
CA ASN A 67 6.40 4.29 5.48
C ASN A 67 7.08 5.13 4.40
N LEU A 68 7.06 6.44 4.56
CA LEU A 68 7.47 7.42 3.55
C LEU A 68 8.89 7.19 3.01
N ALA A 69 9.82 6.70 3.84
CA ALA A 69 11.21 6.45 3.45
C ALA A 69 11.34 5.45 2.27
N PHE A 70 10.46 4.46 2.18
CA PHE A 70 10.46 3.49 1.08
C PHE A 70 10.08 4.15 -0.26
N TYR A 71 9.20 5.15 -0.22
CA TYR A 71 8.77 5.90 -1.39
C TYR A 71 9.78 6.97 -1.76
N GLU A 72 10.25 7.78 -0.80
CA GLU A 72 11.25 8.83 -1.04
C GLU A 72 12.55 8.29 -1.62
N SER A 73 12.98 7.10 -1.21
CA SER A 73 14.19 6.45 -1.75
C SER A 73 14.14 6.15 -3.25
N ARG A 74 12.96 6.19 -3.87
CA ARG A 74 12.71 5.98 -5.31
C ARG A 74 12.46 7.27 -6.08
N GLY A 75 12.70 8.42 -5.45
CA GLY A 75 12.53 9.72 -6.09
C GLY A 75 11.08 9.96 -6.53
N ILE A 76 10.92 10.54 -7.73
CA ILE A 76 9.60 10.96 -8.22
C ILE A 76 8.64 9.79 -8.40
N ASP A 77 9.13 8.64 -8.87
CA ASP A 77 8.28 7.46 -9.11
C ASP A 77 7.73 6.89 -7.81
N GLY A 78 8.54 6.87 -6.74
CA GLY A 78 8.07 6.50 -5.42
C GLY A 78 7.01 7.45 -4.88
N MET A 79 7.18 8.76 -5.09
CA MET A 79 6.18 9.75 -4.66
C MET A 79 4.87 9.66 -5.45
N ILE A 80 4.94 9.37 -6.75
CA ILE A 80 3.75 9.08 -7.57
C ILE A 80 3.04 7.82 -7.05
N ALA A 81 3.78 6.75 -6.76
CA ALA A 81 3.21 5.54 -6.20
C ALA A 81 2.57 5.78 -4.83
N PHE A 82 3.21 6.60 -3.98
CA PHE A 82 2.66 7.02 -2.69
C PHE A 82 1.32 7.74 -2.88
N GLU A 83 1.29 8.77 -3.74
CA GLU A 83 0.06 9.52 -4.01
C GLU A 83 -1.06 8.62 -4.52
N ASN A 84 -0.77 7.72 -5.47
CA ASN A 84 -1.74 6.75 -5.99
C ASN A 84 -2.25 5.81 -4.90
N THR A 85 -1.35 5.35 -4.01
CA THR A 85 -1.70 4.48 -2.87
C THR A 85 -2.62 5.20 -1.89
N ILE A 86 -2.34 6.47 -1.57
CA ILE A 86 -3.19 7.27 -0.68
C ILE A 86 -4.55 7.53 -1.32
N LYS A 87 -4.61 7.87 -2.61
CA LYS A 87 -5.87 8.05 -3.36
C LYS A 87 -6.71 6.77 -3.36
N TYR A 88 -6.10 5.60 -3.41
CA TYR A 88 -6.82 4.33 -3.38
C TYR A 88 -7.42 3.99 -2.00
N LEU A 89 -6.81 4.49 -0.92
CA LEU A 89 -7.28 4.27 0.46
C LEU A 89 -8.39 5.24 0.90
N HIS A 90 -8.64 6.30 0.14
CA HIS A 90 -9.59 7.37 0.44
C HIS A 90 -10.92 7.15 -0.29
#